data_AF-M6KJE5-F1
#
_entry.id   AF-M6KJE5-F1
#
_cell.length_a   1.000
_cell.length_b   1.000
_cell.length_c   1.000
_cell.angle_alpha   90.00
_cell.angle_beta   90.00
_cell.angle_gamma   90.00
#
_symmetry.space_group_name_H-M   'P 1'
#
loop_
_entity.id
_entity.type
_entity.pdbx_description
1 polymer ?
#
loop_
_entity_poly.entity_id
_entity_poly.type
_entity_poly.pdbx_seq_one_letter_code
_entity_poly.pdbx_strand_id
1 'polypeptide(L)'
;MRSQDRSSAEIWKQIVVEDFETKEWNSKNLKTRLSKEYLPEIRISTLMLSPERNSTKSLLLEVPAEKNQSFEILWEQTWKTKGFVQEFQFHIYSSGSGASLYVLLRDSTLEVKKILITHLNYEGWKKIRLNVIRKIRQDEILFSKQIPIEFLGLLYEAPFTMKRGTRDLFAIDDILAIVRDKNRMFIDEYRLIR
;
A
#
# COMPACT_ATOMS: atom_id res chain seq x y z
N MET A 1 -14.57 -43.59 17.48
CA MET A 1 -15.72 -42.86 16.93
C MET A 1 -15.32 -41.40 16.80
N ARG A 2 -15.28 -40.88 15.56
CA ARG A 2 -15.31 -39.47 15.06
C ARG A 2 -14.56 -38.39 15.86
N SER A 3 -13.44 -37.84 15.40
CA SER A 3 -13.24 -36.88 14.28
C SER A 3 -13.93 -35.52 14.49
N GLN A 4 -13.15 -34.51 14.88
CA GLN A 4 -13.27 -33.05 14.70
C GLN A 4 -12.16 -32.45 15.58
N ASP A 5 -11.07 -31.89 15.08
CA ASP A 5 -11.02 -30.65 14.31
C ASP A 5 -10.03 -30.72 13.15
N ARG A 6 -10.54 -30.69 11.92
CA ARG A 6 -9.80 -30.08 10.82
C ARG A 6 -10.37 -28.67 10.67
N SER A 7 -9.86 -27.74 11.47
CA SER A 7 -9.98 -26.33 11.09
C SER A 7 -9.31 -26.22 9.72
N SER A 8 -10.07 -25.91 8.69
CA SER A 8 -9.52 -25.49 7.39
C SER A 8 -8.67 -24.25 7.66
N ALA A 9 -7.37 -24.45 7.88
CA ALA A 9 -6.45 -23.37 8.19
C ALA A 9 -6.44 -22.42 6.99
N GLU A 10 -7.02 -21.24 7.17
CA GLU A 10 -7.07 -20.21 6.14
C GLU A 10 -5.63 -19.89 5.72
N ILE A 11 -5.29 -20.26 4.48
CA ILE A 11 -3.91 -20.23 3.97
C ILE A 11 -3.41 -18.78 3.86
N TRP A 12 -4.34 -17.86 3.61
CA TRP A 12 -4.11 -16.43 3.51
C TRP A 12 -4.35 -15.76 4.86
N LYS A 13 -3.42 -14.90 5.25
CA LYS A 13 -3.47 -14.09 6.47
C LYS A 13 -3.46 -12.63 6.09
N GLN A 14 -4.31 -11.86 6.76
CA GLN A 14 -4.25 -10.41 6.71
C GLN A 14 -3.20 -9.90 7.70
N ILE A 15 -2.32 -9.02 7.26
CA ILE A 15 -1.26 -8.40 8.06
C ILE A 15 -1.36 -6.88 7.91
N VAL A 16 -1.18 -6.16 9.00
CA VAL A 16 -1.08 -4.70 9.00
C VAL A 16 0.30 -4.28 8.46
N VAL A 17 0.30 -3.48 7.41
CA VAL A 17 1.49 -2.82 6.85
C VAL A 17 1.69 -1.48 7.56
N GLU A 18 0.61 -0.70 7.70
CA GLU A 18 0.58 0.58 8.40
C GLU A 18 -0.85 0.92 8.82
N ASP A 19 -1.04 1.28 10.09
CA ASP A 19 -2.32 1.74 10.66
C ASP A 19 -2.29 3.23 11.04
N PHE A 20 -1.14 3.90 10.95
CA PHE A 20 -0.97 5.32 11.28
C PHE A 20 -1.29 5.70 12.74
N GLU A 21 -1.40 4.72 13.63
CA GLU A 21 -1.83 4.98 15.01
C GLU A 21 -0.66 5.43 15.91
N THR A 22 0.54 4.92 15.62
CA THR A 22 1.70 5.04 16.53
C THR A 22 2.90 5.78 15.96
N LYS A 23 3.11 5.71 14.65
CA LYS A 23 4.30 6.29 14.00
C LYS A 23 4.11 7.77 13.72
N GLU A 24 5.20 8.52 13.84
CA GLU A 24 5.23 9.92 13.42
C GLU A 24 5.36 10.03 11.90
N TRP A 25 4.61 10.95 11.31
CA TRP A 25 4.63 11.24 9.88
C TRP A 25 4.81 12.73 9.66
N ASN A 26 5.87 13.11 8.96
CA ASN A 26 6.25 14.50 8.75
C ASN A 26 6.97 14.67 7.40
N SER A 27 7.46 15.88 7.14
CA SER A 27 8.10 16.22 5.86
C SER A 27 9.34 15.39 5.51
N LYS A 28 9.97 14.70 6.47
CA LYS A 28 11.08 13.75 6.21
C LYS A 28 10.62 12.51 5.43
N ASN A 29 9.34 12.16 5.53
CA ASN A 29 8.74 11.06 4.76
C ASN A 29 8.49 11.46 3.31
N LEU A 30 8.61 12.74 2.95
CA LEU A 30 8.38 13.22 1.60
C LEU A 30 9.71 13.34 0.86
N LYS A 31 9.77 12.69 -0.30
CA LYS A 31 10.87 12.88 -1.25
C LYS A 31 10.33 13.53 -2.50
N THR A 32 10.79 14.75 -2.74
CA THR A 32 10.29 15.61 -3.81
C THR A 32 11.39 16.49 -4.39
N ARG A 33 11.20 16.92 -5.64
CA ARG A 33 12.03 17.93 -6.31
C ARG A 33 11.30 19.27 -6.46
N LEU A 34 10.12 19.39 -5.85
CA LEU A 34 9.29 20.59 -5.91
C LEU A 34 9.94 21.76 -5.17
N SER A 35 9.66 22.98 -5.63
CA SER A 35 10.07 24.18 -4.91
C SER A 35 9.28 24.33 -3.61
N LYS A 36 9.79 25.15 -2.68
CA LYS A 36 9.22 25.33 -1.34
C LYS A 36 7.74 25.74 -1.34
N GLU A 37 7.31 26.47 -2.36
CA GLU A 37 5.94 26.98 -2.51
C GLU A 37 4.91 25.89 -2.85
N TYR A 38 5.37 24.77 -3.42
CA TYR A 38 4.54 23.64 -3.83
C TYR A 38 4.82 22.38 -3.02
N LEU A 39 5.47 22.51 -1.86
CA LEU A 39 5.69 21.35 -0.99
C LEU A 39 4.35 20.83 -0.47
N PRO A 40 4.07 19.53 -0.64
CA PRO A 40 2.92 18.93 0.00
C PRO A 40 3.09 18.94 1.52
N GLU A 41 2.00 19.15 2.23
CA GLU A 41 1.96 18.99 3.67
C GLU A 41 1.50 17.57 4.00
N ILE A 42 2.22 16.91 4.90
CA ILE A 42 1.90 15.56 5.39
C ILE A 42 1.78 15.63 6.92
N ARG A 43 0.70 15.04 7.44
CA ARG A 43 0.47 15.00 8.89
C ARG A 43 -0.48 13.86 9.27
N ILE A 44 -0.42 13.46 10.53
CA ILE A 44 -1.47 12.64 11.13
C ILE A 44 -2.69 13.51 11.44
N SER A 45 -3.86 13.04 11.05
CA SER A 45 -5.14 13.69 11.31
C SER A 45 -6.00 12.85 12.25
N THR A 46 -6.56 13.48 13.28
CA THR A 46 -7.57 12.90 14.18
C THR A 46 -9.00 13.30 13.83
N LEU A 47 -9.17 14.11 12.78
CA LEU A 47 -10.46 14.61 12.31
C LEU A 47 -10.92 13.91 11.03
N MET A 48 -9.96 13.44 10.23
CA MET A 48 -10.23 12.78 8.96
C MET A 48 -10.12 11.27 9.11
N LEU A 49 -11.10 10.66 9.77
CA LEU A 49 -11.04 9.25 10.13
C LEU A 49 -11.63 8.36 9.03
N SER A 50 -11.04 7.19 8.82
CA SER A 50 -11.64 6.20 7.94
C SER A 50 -12.94 5.66 8.54
N PRO A 51 -13.85 5.09 7.73
CA PRO A 51 -15.10 4.51 8.24
C PRO A 51 -14.92 3.24 9.08
N GLU A 52 -13.69 2.73 9.23
CA GLU A 52 -13.41 1.53 10.02
C GLU A 52 -13.62 1.82 11.51
N ARG A 53 -14.30 0.92 12.22
CA ARG A 53 -14.86 1.17 13.57
C ARG A 53 -13.84 1.58 14.65
N ASN A 54 -12.56 1.31 14.43
CA ASN A 54 -11.51 1.51 15.43
C ASN A 54 -10.40 2.48 14.96
N SER A 55 -10.54 3.10 13.79
CA SER A 55 -9.58 4.09 13.31
C SER A 55 -9.72 5.37 14.14
N THR A 56 -8.61 5.82 14.74
CA THR A 56 -8.56 7.10 15.48
C THR A 56 -7.67 8.13 14.81
N LYS A 57 -6.90 7.70 13.81
CA LYS A 57 -5.97 8.53 13.05
C LYS A 57 -5.97 8.13 11.58
N SER A 58 -5.52 9.06 10.73
CA SER A 58 -5.16 8.77 9.35
C SER A 58 -3.98 9.62 8.91
N LEU A 59 -3.32 9.21 7.83
CA LEU A 59 -2.32 10.04 7.17
C LEU A 59 -3.02 10.99 6.20
N LEU A 60 -2.94 12.29 6.47
CA LEU A 60 -3.51 13.33 5.64
C LEU A 60 -2.43 14.02 4.81
N LEU A 61 -2.73 14.21 3.53
CA LEU A 61 -1.90 14.98 2.62
C LEU A 61 -2.69 16.13 2.00
N GLU A 62 -2.11 17.32 2.08
CA GLU A 62 -2.55 18.51 1.35
C GLU A 62 -1.51 18.85 0.29
N VAL A 63 -1.92 18.83 -0.97
CA VAL A 63 -1.04 19.10 -2.10
C VAL A 63 -1.47 20.40 -2.78
N PRO A 64 -0.63 21.44 -2.77
CA PRO A 64 -0.89 22.66 -3.54
C PRO A 64 -1.09 22.32 -5.03
N ALA A 65 -2.04 22.95 -5.71
CA ALA A 65 -2.26 22.67 -7.13
C ALA A 65 -1.11 23.20 -8.00
N GLU A 66 -0.26 22.29 -8.46
CA GLU A 66 0.74 22.52 -9.49
C GLU A 66 0.66 21.41 -10.54
N LYS A 67 0.82 21.76 -11.82
CA LYS A 67 0.71 20.78 -12.90
C LYS A 67 1.92 19.86 -12.91
N ASN A 68 1.70 18.59 -13.24
CA ASN A 68 2.77 17.59 -13.45
C ASN A 68 3.70 17.40 -12.23
N GLN A 69 3.26 17.78 -11.03
CA GLN A 69 4.01 17.51 -9.81
C GLN A 69 3.90 16.03 -9.44
N SER A 70 5.00 15.49 -8.93
CA SER A 70 5.03 14.18 -8.31
C SER A 70 5.94 14.20 -7.09
N PHE A 71 5.61 13.35 -6.13
CA PHE A 71 6.41 13.16 -4.94
C PHE A 71 6.19 11.76 -4.36
N GLU A 72 7.22 11.25 -3.70
CA GLU A 72 7.16 9.96 -3.01
C GLU A 72 6.87 10.19 -1.53
N ILE A 73 6.03 9.32 -0.96
CA ILE A 73 5.78 9.19 0.47
C ILE A 73 6.50 7.90 0.90
N LEU A 74 7.59 8.03 1.64
CA LEU A 74 8.48 6.93 1.98
C LEU A 74 8.39 6.55 3.46
N TRP A 75 8.41 5.24 3.69
CA TRP A 75 8.48 4.68 5.02
C TRP A 75 9.93 4.73 5.51
N GLU A 76 10.17 5.27 6.72
CA GLU A 76 11.51 5.24 7.34
C GLU A 76 11.99 3.79 7.52
N GLN A 77 11.07 2.93 7.97
CA GLN A 77 11.27 1.48 8.01
C GLN A 77 10.24 0.80 7.12
N THR A 78 10.72 0.20 6.03
CA THR A 78 9.87 -0.47 5.05
C THR A 78 9.31 -1.78 5.61
N TRP A 79 8.06 -2.08 5.29
CA TRP A 79 7.47 -3.39 5.59
C TRP A 79 8.02 -4.43 4.61
N LYS A 80 8.33 -5.62 5.11
CA LYS A 80 8.94 -6.69 4.33
C LYS A 80 8.30 -8.03 4.65
N THR A 81 8.15 -8.88 3.65
CA THR A 81 7.73 -10.26 3.85
C THR A 81 8.48 -11.22 2.94
N LYS A 82 8.79 -12.41 3.48
CA LYS A 82 9.25 -13.55 2.68
C LYS A 82 8.08 -14.38 2.13
N GLY A 83 6.87 -14.14 2.63
CA GLY A 83 5.65 -14.78 2.17
C GLY A 83 5.26 -14.34 0.76
N PHE A 84 4.27 -15.03 0.21
CA PHE A 84 3.64 -14.69 -1.05
C PHE A 84 2.51 -13.68 -0.79
N VAL A 85 2.56 -12.52 -1.44
CA VAL A 85 1.58 -11.44 -1.33
C VAL A 85 0.55 -11.57 -2.44
N GLN A 86 -0.72 -11.71 -2.08
CA GLN A 86 -1.84 -11.73 -3.03
C GLN A 86 -2.28 -10.31 -3.39
N GLU A 87 -2.54 -9.50 -2.37
CA GLU A 87 -3.06 -8.15 -2.54
C GLU A 87 -2.66 -7.24 -1.39
N PHE A 88 -2.73 -5.94 -1.67
CA PHE A 88 -2.77 -4.90 -0.65
C PHE A 88 -4.16 -4.30 -0.58
N GLN A 89 -4.60 -3.91 0.60
CA GLN A 89 -5.82 -3.15 0.82
C GLN A 89 -5.48 -1.79 1.40
N PHE A 90 -6.22 -0.77 0.96
CA PHE A 90 -6.04 0.62 1.37
C PHE A 90 -7.40 1.24 1.65
N HIS A 91 -7.50 2.06 2.69
CA HIS A 91 -8.58 3.03 2.79
C HIS A 91 -8.06 4.38 2.33
N ILE A 92 -8.69 4.95 1.31
CA ILE A 92 -8.25 6.21 0.72
C ILE A 92 -9.44 7.15 0.65
N TYR A 93 -9.28 8.34 1.22
CA TYR A 93 -10.13 9.48 0.99
C TYR A 93 -9.58 10.30 -0.17
N SER A 94 -10.47 10.87 -0.97
CA SER A 94 -10.10 11.88 -1.97
C SER A 94 -11.08 13.04 -1.96
N SER A 95 -10.60 14.24 -2.31
CA SER A 95 -11.40 15.42 -2.65
C SER A 95 -11.71 15.56 -4.13
N GLY A 96 -11.44 14.54 -4.96
CA GLY A 96 -11.80 14.53 -6.38
C GLY A 96 -10.79 15.20 -7.33
N SER A 97 -9.51 15.29 -6.98
CA SER A 97 -8.51 15.98 -7.81
C SER A 97 -8.22 15.36 -9.17
N GLY A 98 -8.44 14.04 -9.32
CA GLY A 98 -8.04 13.29 -10.50
C GLY A 98 -6.55 12.93 -10.56
N ALA A 99 -5.79 13.19 -9.49
CA ALA A 99 -4.43 12.69 -9.34
C ALA A 99 -4.37 11.16 -9.33
N SER A 100 -3.18 10.59 -9.47
CA SER A 100 -2.97 9.14 -9.43
C SER A 100 -2.07 8.77 -8.25
N LEU A 101 -2.48 7.74 -7.52
CA LEU A 101 -1.70 7.19 -6.41
C LEU A 101 -1.18 5.81 -6.78
N TYR A 102 0.11 5.60 -6.60
CA TYR A 102 0.81 4.36 -6.89
C TYR A 102 1.46 3.81 -5.63
N VAL A 103 1.56 2.49 -5.53
CA VAL A 103 2.44 1.81 -4.58
C VAL A 103 3.80 1.56 -5.23
N LEU A 104 4.86 1.71 -4.44
CA LEU A 104 6.22 1.35 -4.79
C LEU A 104 6.59 0.07 -4.05
N LEU A 105 6.73 -1.02 -4.79
CA LEU A 105 7.10 -2.33 -4.24
C LEU A 105 8.45 -2.77 -4.79
N ARG A 106 9.36 -3.23 -3.92
CA ARG A 106 10.54 -3.96 -4.36
C ARG A 106 10.20 -5.44 -4.45
N ASP A 107 10.42 -6.03 -5.62
CA ASP A 107 10.11 -7.44 -5.85
C ASP A 107 11.32 -8.36 -5.60
N SER A 108 11.17 -9.68 -5.82
CA SER A 108 12.24 -10.63 -5.54
C SER A 108 13.46 -10.50 -6.47
N THR A 109 13.37 -9.74 -7.57
CA THR A 109 14.51 -9.39 -8.43
C THR A 109 15.29 -8.17 -7.94
N LEU A 110 14.86 -7.56 -6.83
CA LEU A 110 15.30 -6.26 -6.32
C LEU A 110 14.87 -5.05 -7.17
N GLU A 111 14.06 -5.26 -8.20
CA GLU A 111 13.49 -4.18 -9.01
C GLU A 111 12.34 -3.49 -8.25
N VAL A 112 12.28 -2.16 -8.37
CA VAL A 112 11.18 -1.37 -7.83
C VAL A 112 10.08 -1.25 -8.88
N LYS A 113 8.92 -1.82 -8.57
CA LYS A 113 7.70 -1.75 -9.37
C LYS A 113 6.81 -0.62 -8.88
N LYS A 114 6.44 0.28 -9.80
CA LYS A 114 5.39 1.29 -9.61
C LYS A 114 4.06 0.72 -10.08
N ILE A 115 3.09 0.57 -9.17
CA ILE A 115 1.80 -0.05 -9.47
C ILE A 115 0.68 0.90 -9.08
N LEU A 116 -0.23 1.19 -10.02
CA LEU A 116 -1.39 2.05 -9.76
C LEU A 116 -2.29 1.43 -8.69
N ILE A 117 -2.56 2.19 -7.63
CA ILE A 117 -3.59 1.88 -6.63
C ILE A 117 -4.93 2.39 -7.15
N THR A 118 -5.02 3.69 -7.43
CA THR A 118 -6.27 4.34 -7.86
C THR A 118 -6.03 5.70 -8.49
N HIS A 119 -7.03 6.19 -9.20
CA HIS A 119 -7.16 7.60 -9.55
C HIS A 119 -8.05 8.29 -8.51
N LEU A 120 -7.66 9.46 -8.04
CA LEU A 120 -8.31 10.27 -7.03
C LEU A 120 -9.47 11.11 -7.62
N ASN A 121 -10.18 10.60 -8.61
CA ASN A 121 -11.30 11.27 -9.30
C ASN A 121 -12.67 11.02 -8.64
N TYR A 122 -12.69 10.84 -7.33
CA TYR A 122 -13.88 10.61 -6.52
C TYR A 122 -13.81 11.43 -5.24
N GLU A 123 -14.96 11.65 -4.62
CA GLU A 123 -15.06 12.31 -3.33
C GLU A 123 -15.41 11.29 -2.24
N GLY A 124 -14.81 11.42 -1.06
CA GLY A 124 -15.07 10.53 0.07
C GLY A 124 -14.11 9.35 0.19
N TRP A 125 -14.38 8.50 1.18
CA TRP A 125 -13.58 7.30 1.48
C TRP A 125 -13.93 6.13 0.57
N LYS A 126 -12.89 5.40 0.14
CA LYS A 126 -13.03 4.12 -0.57
C LYS A 126 -12.02 3.10 -0.05
N LYS A 127 -12.49 1.87 0.10
CA LYS A 127 -11.63 0.69 0.28
C LYS A 127 -11.18 0.18 -1.08
N ILE A 128 -9.88 0.15 -1.31
CA ILE A 128 -9.28 -0.29 -2.58
C ILE A 128 -8.49 -1.56 -2.34
N ARG A 129 -8.70 -2.58 -3.18
CA ARG A 129 -7.93 -3.83 -3.17
C ARG A 129 -7.07 -3.90 -4.43
N LEU A 130 -5.77 -4.02 -4.23
CA LEU A 130 -4.78 -4.09 -5.29
C LEU A 130 -4.19 -5.49 -5.35
N ASN A 131 -4.64 -6.30 -6.30
CA ASN A 131 -4.00 -7.60 -6.57
C ASN A 131 -2.62 -7.39 -7.21
N VAL A 132 -1.60 -8.02 -6.63
CA VAL A 132 -0.19 -7.89 -7.07
C VAL A 132 0.42 -9.19 -7.59
N ILE A 133 -0.33 -10.30 -7.58
CA ILE A 133 0.16 -11.65 -7.93
C ILE A 133 0.94 -11.67 -9.24
N ARG A 134 0.43 -10.99 -10.27
CA ARG A 134 1.03 -10.93 -11.62
C ARG A 134 1.75 -9.61 -11.90
N LYS A 135 1.86 -8.73 -10.91
CA LYS A 135 2.43 -7.39 -11.05
C LYS A 135 3.86 -7.30 -10.53
N ILE A 136 4.26 -8.22 -9.66
CA ILE A 136 5.60 -8.30 -9.06
C ILE A 136 6.11 -9.74 -9.15
N ARG A 137 7.43 -9.93 -9.29
CA ARG A 137 8.03 -11.25 -9.12
C ARG A 137 8.13 -11.61 -7.65
N GLN A 138 7.75 -12.85 -7.33
CA GLN A 138 7.74 -13.36 -5.95
C GLN A 138 8.35 -14.75 -5.84
N ASP A 139 8.77 -15.31 -6.96
CA ASP A 139 9.50 -16.56 -7.10
C ASP A 139 10.95 -16.42 -6.65
N GLU A 140 11.53 -17.55 -6.22
CA GLU A 140 12.93 -17.66 -5.85
C GLU A 140 13.77 -17.83 -7.12
N ILE A 141 14.54 -16.80 -7.49
CA ILE A 141 15.47 -16.86 -8.63
C ILE A 141 16.75 -17.49 -8.12
N LEU A 142 16.74 -18.82 -7.95
CA LEU A 142 17.89 -19.71 -7.72
C LEU A 142 18.76 -19.37 -6.46
N PHE A 143 19.04 -20.39 -5.65
CA PHE A 143 19.90 -20.36 -4.45
C PHE A 143 19.29 -19.81 -3.15
N SER A 144 18.61 -20.67 -2.38
CA SER A 144 18.51 -20.75 -0.89
C SER A 144 18.17 -19.50 -0.04
N LYS A 145 18.16 -18.29 -0.59
CA LYS A 145 17.89 -17.03 0.10
C LYS A 145 16.60 -16.45 -0.46
N GLN A 146 15.53 -16.57 0.32
CA GLN A 146 14.28 -15.87 0.08
C GLN A 146 14.51 -14.36 0.16
N ILE A 147 14.59 -13.71 -1.01
CA ILE A 147 14.57 -12.26 -1.14
C ILE A 147 13.16 -11.78 -0.78
N PRO A 148 13.02 -10.87 0.20
CA PRO A 148 11.72 -10.40 0.62
C PRO A 148 11.09 -9.47 -0.42
N ILE A 149 9.77 -9.50 -0.48
CA ILE A 149 9.00 -8.39 -1.06
C ILE A 149 9.00 -7.25 -0.05
N GLU A 150 9.23 -6.03 -0.52
CA GLU A 150 9.26 -4.85 0.34
C GLU A 150 8.26 -3.79 -0.13
N PHE A 151 7.45 -3.28 0.80
CA PHE A 151 6.63 -2.10 0.60
C PHE A 151 7.47 -0.87 0.93
N LEU A 152 7.87 -0.12 -0.11
CA LEU A 152 8.76 1.03 0.04
C LEU A 152 8.02 2.31 0.39
N GLY A 153 6.86 2.48 -0.23
CA GLY A 153 6.01 3.64 -0.02
C GLY A 153 5.06 3.89 -1.17
N LEU A 154 4.66 5.14 -1.31
CA LEU A 154 3.66 5.58 -2.27
C LEU A 154 4.24 6.66 -3.18
N LEU A 155 3.66 6.81 -4.36
CA LEU A 155 3.97 7.87 -5.29
C LEU A 155 2.66 8.56 -5.68
N TYR A 156 2.62 9.86 -5.46
CA TYR A 156 1.56 10.73 -5.95
C TYR A 156 1.98 11.35 -7.28
N GLU A 157 1.08 11.38 -8.26
CA GLU A 157 1.24 12.11 -9.51
C GLU A 157 0.00 12.97 -9.78
N ALA A 158 0.20 14.28 -9.89
CA ALA A 158 -0.87 15.20 -10.22
C ALA A 158 -1.45 14.95 -11.62
N PRO A 159 -2.73 15.27 -11.84
CA PRO A 159 -3.32 15.21 -13.17
C PRO A 159 -2.67 16.27 -14.09
N PHE A 160 -2.85 16.10 -15.39
CA PHE A 160 -2.38 17.05 -16.40
C PHE A 160 -2.98 18.46 -16.22
N THR A 161 -4.20 18.53 -15.70
CA THR A 161 -4.89 19.78 -15.39
C THR A 161 -5.38 19.78 -13.94
N MET A 162 -4.85 20.71 -13.15
CA MET A 162 -5.44 21.09 -11.86
C MET A 162 -6.03 22.50 -11.97
N LYS A 163 -7.11 22.76 -11.24
CA LYS A 163 -7.64 24.12 -11.09
C LYS A 163 -6.62 24.94 -10.30
N ARG A 164 -6.14 26.05 -10.86
CA ARG A 164 -5.17 26.91 -10.16
C ARG A 164 -5.75 27.40 -8.83
N GLY A 165 -4.91 27.43 -7.80
CA GLY A 165 -5.28 27.93 -6.46
C GLY A 165 -6.11 26.96 -5.61
N THR A 166 -6.36 25.72 -6.07
CA THR A 166 -6.94 24.69 -5.21
C THR A 166 -5.85 23.92 -4.47
N ARG A 167 -6.22 23.24 -3.39
CA ARG A 167 -5.40 22.19 -2.76
C ARG A 167 -6.07 20.86 -3.02
N ASP A 168 -5.31 19.88 -3.47
CA ASP A 168 -5.77 18.50 -3.41
C ASP A 168 -5.65 18.00 -1.98
N LEU A 169 -6.67 17.28 -1.53
CA LEU A 169 -6.74 16.68 -0.22
C LEU A 169 -7.01 15.19 -0.40
N PHE A 170 -6.07 14.37 0.07
CA PHE A 170 -6.30 12.95 0.18
C PHE A 170 -5.79 12.43 1.51
N ALA A 171 -6.46 11.41 2.02
CA ALA A 171 -6.04 10.74 3.25
C ALA A 171 -5.90 9.25 2.98
N ILE A 172 -4.99 8.59 3.70
CA ILE A 172 -4.76 7.16 3.63
C ILE A 172 -4.85 6.61 5.04
N ASP A 173 -5.47 5.45 5.15
CA ASP A 173 -5.57 4.72 6.40
C ASP A 173 -5.54 3.20 6.15
N ASP A 174 -5.24 2.44 7.20
CA ASP A 174 -5.30 0.97 7.26
C ASP A 174 -4.75 0.27 6.01
N ILE A 175 -3.44 0.35 5.81
CA ILE A 175 -2.76 -0.40 4.77
C ILE A 175 -2.56 -1.83 5.26
N LEU A 176 -3.18 -2.77 4.53
CA LEU A 176 -3.14 -4.20 4.86
C LEU A 176 -2.52 -4.98 3.70
N ALA A 177 -1.88 -6.10 4.02
CA ALA A 177 -1.40 -7.08 3.05
C ALA A 177 -2.06 -8.42 3.31
N ILE A 178 -2.55 -9.06 2.24
CA ILE A 178 -3.03 -10.44 2.28
C ILE A 178 -1.87 -11.33 1.81
N VAL A 179 -1.32 -12.11 2.74
CA VAL A 179 -0.11 -12.90 2.50
C VAL A 179 -0.31 -14.36 2.91
N ARG A 180 0.46 -15.25 2.30
CA ARG A 180 0.59 -16.63 2.75
C ARG A 180 2.06 -17.03 2.84
N ASP A 181 2.32 -18.10 3.57
CA ASP A 181 3.65 -18.71 3.58
C ASP A 181 3.94 -19.36 2.21
N LYS A 182 5.16 -19.16 1.68
CA LYS A 182 5.59 -19.78 0.41
C LYS A 182 5.86 -21.28 0.57
N ASN A 183 6.25 -21.71 1.77
CA ASN A 183 6.65 -23.09 2.05
C ASN A 183 5.45 -24.02 2.31
N ARG A 184 4.23 -23.46 2.41
CA ARG A 184 2.98 -24.25 2.44
C ARG A 184 2.51 -24.53 1.02
N MET A 185 3.29 -25.30 0.26
CA MET A 185 2.76 -25.97 -0.92
C MET A 185 1.70 -26.99 -0.48
N PHE A 186 0.67 -27.14 -1.31
CA PHE A 186 -0.48 -27.99 -1.07
C PHE A 186 -0.04 -29.38 -0.59
N ILE A 187 -0.45 -29.76 0.62
CA ILE A 187 -0.19 -31.09 1.21
C ILE A 187 -0.75 -32.23 0.33
N ASP A 188 -1.60 -31.92 -0.65
CA ASP A 188 -2.29 -32.89 -1.49
C ASP A 188 -1.54 -33.32 -2.77
N GLU A 189 -0.44 -32.68 -3.18
CA GLU A 189 0.29 -33.09 -4.40
C GLU A 189 1.17 -34.35 -4.21
N TYR A 190 1.43 -34.78 -2.96
CA TYR A 190 2.09 -36.06 -2.69
C TYR A 190 1.14 -37.27 -2.78
N ARG A 191 -0.14 -37.10 -3.14
CA ARG A 191 -1.11 -38.21 -3.27
C ARG A 191 -1.30 -38.77 -4.68
N LEU A 192 -0.62 -38.23 -5.70
CA LEU A 192 -0.78 -38.66 -7.10
C LEU A 192 0.37 -39.53 -7.64
N ILE A 193 1.19 -40.12 -6.77
CA ILE A 193 2.05 -41.25 -7.16
C ILE A 193 1.48 -42.52 -6.52
N ARG A 194 0.62 -43.21 -7.28
CA ARG A 194 0.33 -44.63 -7.14
C ARG A 194 0.16 -45.25 -8.51
#